data_AF-A0A174M4Y7-F1
#
_entry.id   AF-A0A174M4Y7-F1
#
_cell.length_a   1.000
_cell.length_b   1.000
_cell.length_c   1.000
_cell.angle_alpha   90.00
_cell.angle_beta   90.00
_cell.angle_gamma   90.00
#
_symmetry.space_group_name_H-M   'P 1'
#
loop_
_entity.id
_entity.type
_entity.pdbx_description
1 polymer ?
#
loop_
_entity_poly.entity_id
_entity_poly.type
_entity_poly.pdbx_seq_one_letter_code
_entity_poly.pdbx_strand_id
1 'polypeptide(L)'
;MVISRTTNKLADGTKKRIAYYCCGAWKNKGTSVCNSNTIRVDKANEYVFNRISELLSNEKMVKSIVNNINKERHKKISPAKKELERIDKELEKIDRKKTKLFEAYEEEIISKEEFKERKDELNKRAKSLQEEKEPLLVTLSDDVSEEIPYEFIKSILENFSKVLTESATREQQKKLLHMIISEITINEAREIDSIKLKINDNLVDYISKEEGVSIKGTPSSFMLRNIGMSVLNLDIAI
;
A
#
# COMPACT_ATOMS: atom_id res chain seq x y z
N MET A 1 -19.64 -4.27 -9.66
CA MET A 1 -20.74 -3.88 -10.59
C MET A 1 -20.79 -4.85 -11.78
N VAL A 2 -21.90 -4.92 -12.50
CA VAL A 2 -22.07 -5.76 -13.70
C VAL A 2 -22.59 -4.93 -14.88
N ILE A 3 -22.36 -5.38 -16.12
CA ILE A 3 -22.84 -4.70 -17.32
C ILE A 3 -24.35 -4.92 -17.49
N SER A 4 -25.09 -3.84 -17.72
CA SER A 4 -26.45 -3.81 -18.24
C SER A 4 -26.49 -3.07 -19.58
N ARG A 5 -27.39 -3.46 -20.48
CA ARG A 5 -27.47 -2.87 -21.81
C ARG A 5 -28.93 -2.58 -22.17
N THR A 6 -29.16 -1.42 -22.76
CA THR A 6 -30.46 -1.00 -23.31
C THR A 6 -30.28 -0.70 -24.79
N THR A 7 -31.34 -0.89 -25.57
CA THR A 7 -31.34 -0.62 -27.01
C THR A 7 -32.49 0.32 -27.32
N ASN A 8 -32.16 1.54 -27.73
CA ASN A 8 -33.14 2.55 -28.10
C ASN A 8 -33.23 2.66 -29.63
N LYS A 9 -34.43 2.90 -30.16
CA LYS A 9 -34.62 3.20 -31.59
C LYS A 9 -34.60 4.72 -31.76
N LEU A 10 -33.77 5.22 -32.67
CA LEU A 10 -33.65 6.64 -33.02
C LEU A 10 -34.73 7.03 -34.03
N ALA A 11 -34.93 8.35 -34.21
CA ALA A 11 -35.95 8.90 -35.11
C ALA A 11 -35.74 8.51 -36.58
N ASP A 12 -34.49 8.28 -36.98
CA ASP A 12 -34.08 7.78 -38.30
C ASP A 12 -34.27 6.26 -38.48
N GLY A 13 -34.78 5.57 -37.44
CA GLY A 13 -35.02 4.13 -37.43
C GLY A 13 -33.83 3.27 -36.99
N THR A 14 -32.64 3.85 -36.79
CA THR A 14 -31.45 3.13 -36.35
C THR A 14 -31.53 2.73 -34.88
N LYS A 15 -30.80 1.68 -34.47
CA LYS A 15 -30.78 1.19 -33.08
C LYS A 15 -29.49 1.62 -32.38
N LYS A 16 -29.61 2.37 -31.29
CA LYS A 16 -28.49 2.76 -30.42
C LYS A 16 -28.45 1.88 -29.18
N ARG A 17 -27.35 1.16 -29.00
CA ARG A 17 -27.10 0.35 -27.79
C ARG A 17 -26.35 1.20 -26.77
N ILE A 18 -26.87 1.28 -25.55
CA ILE A 18 -26.26 2.00 -24.43
C ILE A 18 -25.90 0.99 -23.34
N ALA A 19 -24.68 1.07 -22.83
CA ALA A 19 -24.21 0.21 -21.75
C ALA A 19 -24.09 0.99 -20.44
N TYR A 20 -24.42 0.31 -19.34
CA TYR A 20 -24.34 0.82 -17.98
C TYR A 20 -23.58 -0.17 -17.10
N TYR A 21 -22.75 0.33 -16.19
CA TYR A 21 -22.35 -0.42 -15.02
C TYR A 21 -23.47 -0.29 -13.99
N CYS A 22 -23.93 -1.41 -13.42
CA CYS A 22 -25.00 -1.45 -12.43
C CYS A 22 -24.64 -2.32 -11.23
N CYS A 23 -25.34 -2.13 -10.11
CA CYS A 23 -25.16 -2.98 -8.94
C CYS A 23 -25.54 -4.44 -9.26
N GLY A 24 -24.63 -5.38 -8.98
CA GLY A 24 -24.88 -6.81 -9.23
C GLY A 24 -25.96 -7.39 -8.32
N ALA A 25 -26.03 -6.94 -7.06
CA ALA A 25 -27.06 -7.36 -6.12
C ALA A 25 -28.45 -6.91 -6.58
N TRP A 26 -28.60 -5.65 -7.03
CA TRP A 26 -29.84 -5.15 -7.62
C TRP A 26 -30.21 -5.93 -8.89
N LYS A 27 -29.27 -6.17 -9.80
CA LYS A 27 -29.56 -6.90 -11.04
C LYS A 27 -30.05 -8.33 -10.80
N ASN A 28 -29.53 -8.99 -9.76
CA ASN A 28 -29.85 -10.39 -9.47
C ASN A 28 -31.04 -10.56 -8.52
N LYS A 29 -31.23 -9.65 -7.55
CA LYS A 29 -32.21 -9.78 -6.45
C LYS A 29 -33.25 -8.64 -6.39
N GLY A 30 -33.12 -7.63 -7.24
CA GLY A 30 -34.05 -6.50 -7.34
C GLY A 30 -33.84 -5.41 -6.28
N THR A 31 -34.76 -4.44 -6.28
CA THR A 31 -34.70 -3.22 -5.44
C THR A 31 -34.87 -3.49 -3.95
N SER A 32 -35.37 -4.66 -3.56
CA SER A 32 -35.48 -5.07 -2.16
C SER A 32 -34.13 -5.23 -1.45
N VAL A 33 -33.05 -5.47 -2.20
CA VAL A 33 -31.69 -5.67 -1.66
C VAL A 33 -30.79 -4.47 -1.87
N CYS A 34 -30.90 -3.79 -3.01
CA CYS A 34 -30.06 -2.64 -3.33
C CYS A 34 -30.73 -1.77 -4.40
N ASN A 35 -30.35 -0.50 -4.49
CA ASN A 35 -30.73 0.38 -5.60
C ASN A 35 -29.94 0.04 -6.88
N SER A 36 -30.45 0.52 -8.02
CA SER A 36 -29.85 0.20 -9.32
C SER A 36 -28.41 0.67 -9.47
N ASN A 37 -28.08 1.81 -8.87
CA ASN A 37 -26.75 2.43 -8.81
C ASN A 37 -26.04 2.30 -10.18
N THR A 38 -26.67 2.89 -11.19
CA THR A 38 -26.25 2.76 -12.58
C THR A 38 -25.42 3.96 -13.03
N ILE A 39 -24.28 3.72 -13.66
CA ILE A 39 -23.49 4.75 -14.34
C ILE A 39 -23.28 4.34 -15.81
N ARG A 40 -23.33 5.32 -16.73
CA ARG A 40 -23.07 5.05 -18.17
C ARG A 40 -21.63 4.58 -18.33
N VAL A 41 -21.43 3.48 -19.07
CA VAL A 41 -20.09 2.90 -19.29
C VAL A 41 -19.17 3.91 -19.97
N ASP A 42 -19.67 4.62 -20.99
CA ASP A 42 -18.86 5.59 -21.72
C ASP A 42 -18.40 6.73 -20.82
N LYS A 43 -19.31 7.32 -20.02
CA LYS A 43 -19.01 8.39 -19.05
C LYS A 43 -18.01 7.91 -18.00
N ALA A 44 -18.23 6.72 -17.44
CA ALA A 44 -17.36 6.17 -16.40
C ALA A 44 -15.96 5.89 -16.93
N ASN A 45 -15.86 5.23 -18.09
CA ASN A 45 -14.57 4.89 -18.70
C ASN A 45 -13.80 6.16 -19.04
N GLU A 46 -14.42 7.09 -19.76
CA GLU A 46 -13.79 8.35 -20.15
C GLU A 46 -13.24 9.11 -18.93
N TYR A 47 -14.05 9.21 -17.87
CA TYR A 47 -13.62 9.86 -16.63
C TYR A 47 -12.40 9.16 -15.99
N VAL A 48 -12.44 7.83 -15.84
CA VAL A 48 -11.35 7.06 -15.24
C VAL A 48 -10.07 7.19 -16.07
N PHE A 49 -10.17 7.05 -17.39
CA PHE A 49 -9.01 7.19 -18.28
C PHE A 49 -8.42 8.60 -18.19
N ASN A 50 -9.24 9.63 -18.29
CA ASN A 50 -8.77 11.02 -18.20
C ASN A 50 -8.10 11.30 -16.86
N ARG A 51 -8.66 10.81 -15.75
CA ARG A 51 -8.09 11.02 -14.41
C ARG A 51 -6.77 10.28 -14.22
N ILE A 52 -6.66 9.07 -14.75
CA ILE A 52 -5.38 8.33 -14.78
C ILE A 52 -4.35 9.09 -15.62
N SER A 53 -4.71 9.54 -16.82
CA SER A 53 -3.82 10.33 -17.68
C SER A 53 -3.36 11.64 -17.04
N GLU A 54 -4.24 12.32 -16.32
CA GLU A 54 -3.90 13.53 -15.56
C GLU A 54 -2.89 13.25 -14.45
N LEU A 55 -3.08 12.16 -13.70
CA LEU A 55 -2.12 11.73 -12.67
C LEU A 55 -0.75 11.44 -13.27
N LEU A 56 -0.71 10.81 -14.43
CA LEU A 56 0.52 10.48 -15.15
C LEU A 56 1.23 11.72 -15.71
N SER A 57 0.49 12.80 -15.99
CA SER A 57 1.03 14.02 -16.59
C SER A 57 1.38 15.10 -15.56
N ASN A 58 0.91 14.98 -14.31
CA ASN A 58 1.02 16.03 -13.30
C ASN A 58 2.06 15.69 -12.23
N GLU A 59 3.28 16.24 -12.37
CA GLU A 59 4.37 16.04 -11.42
C GLU A 59 4.03 16.46 -9.98
N LYS A 60 3.21 17.51 -9.79
CA LYS A 60 2.81 17.96 -8.45
C LYS A 60 1.95 16.91 -7.76
N MET A 61 1.06 16.26 -8.51
CA MET A 61 0.23 15.18 -8.00
C MET A 61 1.08 13.99 -7.56
N VAL A 62 2.05 13.58 -8.39
CA VAL A 62 2.99 12.50 -8.06
C VAL A 62 3.83 12.83 -6.82
N LYS A 63 4.34 14.07 -6.70
CA LYS A 63 5.06 14.51 -5.49
C LYS A 63 4.19 14.47 -4.24
N SER A 64 2.94 14.93 -4.33
CA SER A 64 2.01 14.91 -3.19
C SER A 64 1.71 13.48 -2.72
N ILE A 65 1.58 12.56 -3.67
CA ILE A 65 1.40 11.13 -3.45
C ILE A 65 2.58 10.53 -2.71
N VAL A 66 3.81 10.75 -3.20
CA VAL A 66 5.04 10.22 -2.60
C VAL A 66 5.18 10.73 -1.17
N ASN A 67 4.94 12.02 -0.95
CA ASN A 67 4.99 12.63 0.37
C ASN A 67 3.96 12.02 1.32
N ASN A 68 2.73 11.78 0.85
CA ASN A 68 1.69 11.15 1.67
C ASN A 68 2.06 9.71 2.04
N ILE A 69 2.59 8.93 1.10
CA ILE A 69 3.05 7.56 1.36
C ILE A 69 4.17 7.57 2.41
N ASN A 70 5.21 8.38 2.21
CA ASN A 70 6.33 8.48 3.16
C ASN A 70 5.84 8.96 4.54
N LYS A 71 4.89 9.89 4.59
CA LYS A 71 4.28 10.35 5.85
C LYS A 71 3.54 9.23 6.59
N GLU A 72 2.75 8.42 5.89
CA GLU A 72 2.07 7.27 6.50
C GLU A 72 3.06 6.20 6.97
N ARG A 73 4.15 5.97 6.24
CA ARG A 73 5.25 5.10 6.68
C ARG A 73 5.90 5.64 7.95
N HIS A 74 6.24 6.93 7.99
CA HIS A 74 6.79 7.56 9.19
C HIS A 74 5.86 7.46 10.40
N LYS A 75 4.54 7.61 10.23
CA LYS A 75 3.57 7.45 11.31
C LYS A 75 3.58 6.04 11.91
N LYS A 76 3.81 5.00 11.10
CA LYS A 76 3.89 3.61 11.58
C LYS A 76 5.24 3.27 12.19
N ILE A 77 6.32 3.72 11.55
CA ILE A 77 7.70 3.38 11.92
C ILE A 77 8.18 4.19 13.15
N SER A 78 7.81 5.46 13.26
CA SER A 78 8.30 6.34 14.32
C SER A 78 7.94 5.87 15.74
N PRO A 79 6.69 5.44 16.03
CA PRO A 79 6.34 4.88 17.34
C PRO A 79 7.12 3.60 17.65
N ALA A 80 7.23 2.67 16.70
CA ALA A 80 7.96 1.42 16.88
C ALA A 80 9.45 1.66 17.18
N LYS A 81 10.10 2.60 16.48
CA LYS A 81 11.49 3.00 16.77
C LYS A 81 11.65 3.60 18.16
N LYS A 82 10.75 4.50 18.57
CA LYS A 82 10.78 5.11 19.91
C LYS A 82 10.61 4.06 21.02
N GLU A 83 9.71 3.11 20.79
CA GLU A 83 9.46 2.04 21.75
C GLU A 83 10.66 1.09 21.87
N LEU A 84 11.29 0.76 20.74
CA LEU A 84 12.52 -0.01 20.74
C LEU A 84 13.65 0.70 21.51
N GLU A 85 13.82 2.00 21.30
CA GLU A 85 14.80 2.81 22.04
C GLU A 85 14.48 2.87 23.55
N ARG A 86 13.19 2.89 23.93
CA ARG A 86 12.76 2.80 25.33
C ARG A 86 13.16 1.47 25.94
N ILE A 87 12.86 0.36 25.26
CA ILE A 87 13.19 -1.00 25.72
C ILE A 87 14.70 -1.17 25.86
N ASP A 88 15.49 -0.72 24.88
CA ASP A 88 16.95 -0.81 24.94
C ASP A 88 17.52 -0.04 26.13
N LYS A 89 17.01 1.17 26.41
CA LYS A 89 17.38 1.93 27.62
C LYS A 89 16.98 1.24 28.92
N GLU A 90 15.87 0.49 28.94
CA GLU A 90 15.47 -0.29 30.11
C GLU A 90 16.35 -1.52 30.33
N LEU A 91 16.73 -2.22 29.25
CA LEU A 91 17.68 -3.33 29.30
C LEU A 91 19.05 -2.86 29.82
N GLU A 92 19.57 -1.73 29.31
CA GLU A 92 20.81 -1.15 29.83
C GLU A 92 20.72 -0.81 31.33
N LYS A 93 19.58 -0.29 31.79
CA LYS A 93 19.37 -0.01 33.23
C LYS A 93 19.36 -1.29 34.04
N ILE A 94 18.78 -2.38 33.52
CA ILE A 94 18.79 -3.69 34.19
C ILE A 94 20.22 -4.23 34.26
N ASP A 95 21.00 -4.12 33.20
CA ASP A 95 22.40 -4.58 33.21
C ASP A 95 23.25 -3.79 34.21
N ARG A 96 23.09 -2.46 34.27
CA ARG A 96 23.74 -1.64 35.31
C ARG A 96 23.32 -2.06 36.72
N LYS A 97 22.05 -2.44 36.93
CA LYS A 97 21.58 -2.95 38.23
C LYS A 97 22.17 -4.32 38.55
N LYS A 98 22.33 -5.20 37.55
CA LYS A 98 23.00 -6.50 37.73
C LYS A 98 24.44 -6.31 38.15
N THR A 99 25.20 -5.41 37.50
CA THR A 99 26.59 -5.11 37.89
C THR A 99 26.68 -4.65 39.35
N LYS A 100 25.84 -3.69 39.75
CA LYS A 100 25.80 -3.22 41.15
C LYS A 100 25.39 -4.32 42.15
N LEU A 101 24.50 -5.21 41.75
CA LEU A 101 24.09 -6.35 42.58
C LEU A 101 25.25 -7.34 42.76
N PHE A 102 26.08 -7.54 41.73
CA PHE A 102 27.30 -8.35 41.83
C PHE A 102 28.33 -7.70 42.75
N GLU A 103 28.61 -6.40 42.58
CA GLU A 103 29.53 -5.65 43.45
C GLU A 103 29.11 -5.72 44.93
N ALA A 104 27.82 -5.50 45.22
CA ALA A 104 27.29 -5.58 46.60
C ALA A 104 27.42 -6.98 47.23
N TYR A 105 27.39 -8.04 46.40
CA TYR A 105 27.62 -9.41 46.87
C TYR A 105 29.12 -9.67 47.14
N GLU A 106 30.02 -9.14 46.30
CA GLU A 106 31.47 -9.22 46.52
C GLU A 106 31.92 -8.47 47.77
N GLU A 107 31.28 -7.34 48.08
CA GLU A 107 31.51 -6.55 49.30
C GLU A 107 30.83 -7.15 50.55
N GLU A 108 30.23 -8.35 50.44
CA GLU A 108 29.50 -9.05 51.53
C GLU A 108 28.34 -8.23 52.15
N ILE A 109 27.82 -7.24 51.43
CA ILE A 109 26.72 -6.37 51.89
C ILE A 109 25.38 -7.11 51.90
N ILE A 110 25.22 -8.13 51.06
CA ILE A 110 23.99 -8.91 50.89
C ILE A 110 24.25 -10.41 51.00
N SER A 111 23.23 -11.18 51.40
CA SER A 111 23.35 -12.64 51.48
C SER A 111 23.28 -13.29 50.09
N LYS A 112 23.74 -14.54 50.01
CA LYS A 112 23.62 -15.36 48.80
C LYS A 112 22.16 -15.58 48.38
N GLU A 113 21.25 -15.72 49.35
CA GLU A 113 19.82 -15.88 49.07
C GLU A 113 19.23 -14.60 48.47
N GLU A 114 19.51 -13.45 49.07
CA GLU A 114 19.06 -12.14 48.59
C GLU A 114 19.60 -11.82 47.18
N PHE A 115 20.87 -12.14 46.95
CA PHE A 115 21.49 -12.00 45.62
C PHE A 115 20.75 -12.84 44.58
N LYS A 116 20.46 -14.11 44.88
CA LYS A 116 19.80 -15.03 43.95
C LYS A 116 18.39 -14.54 43.63
N GLU A 117 17.62 -14.15 44.63
CA GLU A 117 16.26 -13.65 44.45
C GLU A 117 16.21 -12.40 43.57
N ARG A 118 17.02 -11.37 43.90
CA ARG A 118 17.08 -10.12 43.12
C ARG A 118 17.60 -10.34 41.70
N LYS A 119 18.56 -11.25 41.51
CA LYS A 119 19.07 -11.62 40.19
C LYS A 119 17.99 -12.27 39.34
N ASP A 120 17.20 -13.17 39.92
CA ASP A 120 16.12 -13.85 39.22
C ASP A 120 15.01 -12.88 38.82
N GLU A 121 14.66 -11.90 39.66
CA GLU A 121 13.74 -10.82 39.30
C GLU A 121 14.24 -9.98 38.12
N LEU A 122 15.50 -9.54 38.17
CA LEU A 122 16.11 -8.77 37.08
C LEU A 122 16.17 -9.56 35.78
N ASN A 123 16.44 -10.87 35.85
CA ASN A 123 16.45 -11.76 34.69
C ASN A 123 15.05 -11.97 34.12
N LYS A 124 14.02 -12.16 34.96
CA LYS A 124 12.63 -12.26 34.50
C LYS A 124 12.21 -10.99 33.77
N ARG A 125 12.51 -9.82 34.34
CA ARG A 125 12.18 -8.53 33.70
C ARG A 125 12.94 -8.31 32.38
N ALA A 126 14.22 -8.67 32.33
CA ALA A 126 15.00 -8.59 31.10
C ALA A 126 14.40 -9.50 30.02
N LYS A 127 14.00 -10.72 30.39
CA LYS A 127 13.37 -11.67 29.46
C LYS A 127 12.06 -11.13 28.89
N SER A 128 11.17 -10.58 29.72
CA SER A 128 9.92 -9.97 29.24
C SER A 128 10.17 -8.79 28.28
N LEU A 129 11.14 -7.92 28.58
CA LEU A 129 11.53 -6.84 27.68
C LEU A 129 12.12 -7.34 26.36
N GLN A 130 12.86 -8.46 26.39
CA GLN A 130 13.39 -9.10 25.18
C GLN A 130 12.25 -9.65 24.31
N GLU A 131 11.27 -10.30 24.92
CA GLU A 131 10.06 -10.83 24.24
C GLU A 131 9.22 -9.69 23.64
N GLU A 132 9.12 -8.53 24.30
CA GLU A 132 8.49 -7.32 23.76
C GLU A 132 9.26 -6.72 22.57
N LYS A 133 10.59 -6.89 22.53
CA LYS A 133 11.46 -6.34 21.47
C LYS A 133 11.35 -7.10 20.15
N GLU A 134 11.20 -8.43 20.20
CA GLU A 134 11.13 -9.28 19.00
C GLU A 134 10.08 -8.83 17.95
N PRO A 135 8.80 -8.61 18.30
CA PRO A 135 7.80 -8.18 17.31
C PRO A 135 8.09 -6.78 16.74
N LEU A 136 8.71 -5.88 17.53
CA LEU A 136 9.11 -4.54 17.06
C LEU A 136 10.24 -4.63 16.04
N LEU A 137 11.21 -5.53 16.23
CA LEU A 137 12.28 -5.77 15.26
C LEU A 137 11.74 -6.33 13.95
N VAL A 138 10.81 -7.27 14.00
CA VAL A 138 10.15 -7.82 12.79
C VAL A 138 9.40 -6.71 12.04
N THR A 139 8.67 -5.86 12.75
CA THR A 139 7.94 -4.72 12.16
C THR A 139 8.90 -3.75 11.47
N LEU A 140 10.10 -3.55 12.01
CA LEU A 140 11.11 -2.64 11.46
C LEU A 140 11.98 -3.27 10.37
N SER A 141 12.11 -4.60 10.32
CA SER A 141 12.87 -5.28 9.26
C SER A 141 12.10 -5.36 7.94
N ASP A 142 10.77 -5.46 8.01
CA ASP A 142 9.91 -5.51 6.83
C ASP A 142 9.79 -4.12 6.15
N ASP A 143 9.85 -3.04 6.92
CA ASP A 143 9.84 -1.67 6.42
C ASP A 143 11.26 -1.11 6.35
N VAL A 144 11.92 -1.24 5.19
CA VAL A 144 13.23 -0.60 4.94
C VAL A 144 13.08 0.90 5.21
N SER A 145 13.87 1.39 6.16
CA SER A 145 13.83 2.74 6.76
C SER A 145 14.06 3.91 5.79
N GLU A 146 14.17 3.65 4.49
CA GLU A 146 14.43 4.66 3.48
C GLU A 146 13.12 5.19 2.90
N GLU A 147 13.06 6.52 2.80
CA GLU A 147 11.98 7.20 2.10
C GLU A 147 11.90 6.71 0.66
N ILE A 148 10.68 6.52 0.15
CA ILE A 148 10.49 6.13 -1.24
C ILE A 148 10.92 7.32 -2.12
N PRO A 149 11.87 7.11 -3.05
CA PRO A 149 12.28 8.18 -3.96
C PRO A 149 11.15 8.56 -4.90
N TYR A 150 11.00 9.85 -5.17
CA TYR A 150 10.05 10.36 -6.17
C TYR A 150 10.28 9.72 -7.55
N GLU A 151 11.55 9.61 -7.97
CA GLU A 151 11.94 9.03 -9.26
C GLU A 151 11.46 7.58 -9.42
N PHE A 152 11.41 6.82 -8.32
CA PHE A 152 10.93 5.44 -8.34
C PHE A 152 9.43 5.38 -8.69
N ILE A 153 8.59 6.16 -8.00
CA ILE A 153 7.15 6.20 -8.30
C ILE A 153 6.90 6.80 -9.68
N LYS A 154 7.64 7.84 -10.06
CA LYS A 154 7.55 8.47 -11.39
C LYS A 154 7.81 7.45 -12.49
N SER A 155 8.91 6.70 -12.40
CA SER A 155 9.28 5.71 -13.41
C SER A 155 8.25 4.57 -13.56
N ILE A 156 7.66 4.08 -12.47
CA ILE A 156 6.60 3.06 -12.53
C ILE A 156 5.38 3.60 -13.28
N LEU A 157 4.98 4.84 -12.96
CA LEU A 157 3.83 5.49 -13.57
C LEU A 157 4.09 5.79 -15.06
N GLU A 158 5.27 6.27 -15.42
CA GLU A 158 5.66 6.50 -16.82
C GLU A 158 5.65 5.22 -17.65
N ASN A 159 6.24 4.14 -17.13
CA ASN A 159 6.25 2.85 -17.82
C ASN A 159 4.84 2.27 -17.94
N PHE A 160 4.01 2.41 -16.89
CA PHE A 160 2.60 2.07 -16.96
C PHE A 160 1.88 2.85 -18.07
N SER A 161 2.13 4.16 -18.18
CA SER A 161 1.55 5.01 -19.23
C SER A 161 1.92 4.51 -20.61
N LYS A 162 3.20 4.21 -20.84
CA LYS A 162 3.71 3.70 -22.12
C LYS A 162 3.03 2.39 -22.49
N VAL A 163 3.02 1.40 -21.58
CA VAL A 163 2.38 0.11 -21.84
C VAL A 163 0.88 0.28 -22.08
N LEU A 164 0.21 1.19 -21.37
CA LEU A 164 -1.21 1.46 -21.62
C LEU A 164 -1.46 2.05 -23.01
N THR A 165 -0.59 2.95 -23.50
CA THR A 165 -0.72 3.58 -24.83
C THR A 165 -0.24 2.71 -25.98
N GLU A 166 0.81 1.93 -25.78
CA GLU A 166 1.48 1.10 -26.79
C GLU A 166 0.90 -0.31 -26.89
N SER A 167 0.13 -0.74 -25.89
CA SER A 167 -0.50 -2.06 -25.89
C SER A 167 -1.35 -2.29 -27.14
N ALA A 168 -1.05 -3.39 -27.84
CA ALA A 168 -1.64 -3.72 -29.12
C ALA A 168 -3.11 -4.16 -29.04
N THR A 169 -3.58 -4.58 -27.85
CA THR A 169 -4.94 -5.12 -27.67
C THR A 169 -5.71 -4.53 -26.49
N ARG A 170 -7.02 -4.40 -26.68
CA ARG A 170 -7.97 -3.95 -25.63
C ARG A 170 -8.01 -4.90 -24.42
N GLU A 171 -7.66 -6.16 -24.61
CA GLU A 171 -7.59 -7.15 -23.53
C GLU A 171 -6.37 -6.92 -22.64
N GLN A 172 -5.21 -6.60 -23.22
CA GLN A 172 -4.02 -6.22 -22.46
C GLN A 172 -4.26 -4.94 -21.65
N GLN A 173 -4.83 -3.90 -22.27
CA GLN A 173 -5.21 -2.67 -21.56
C GLN A 173 -6.13 -2.97 -20.37
N LYS A 174 -7.15 -3.81 -20.58
CA LYS A 174 -8.07 -4.21 -19.52
C LYS A 174 -7.36 -4.96 -18.40
N LYS A 175 -6.46 -5.89 -18.73
CA LYS A 175 -5.68 -6.64 -17.75
C LYS A 175 -4.79 -5.70 -16.92
N LEU A 176 -4.09 -4.78 -17.57
CA LEU A 176 -3.23 -3.81 -16.93
C LEU A 176 -4.02 -2.89 -15.97
N LEU A 177 -5.18 -2.41 -16.40
CA LEU A 177 -6.09 -1.61 -15.56
C LEU A 177 -6.59 -2.40 -14.35
N HIS A 178 -6.90 -3.70 -14.50
CA HIS A 178 -7.29 -4.55 -13.37
C HIS A 178 -6.15 -4.82 -12.38
N MET A 179 -4.90 -4.70 -12.81
CA MET A 179 -3.75 -4.90 -11.92
C MET A 179 -3.46 -3.65 -11.10
N ILE A 180 -3.59 -2.46 -11.69
CA ILE A 180 -3.34 -1.18 -10.99
C ILE A 180 -4.56 -0.65 -10.26
N ILE A 181 -5.78 -0.79 -10.78
CA ILE A 181 -6.99 -0.24 -10.14
C ILE A 181 -7.54 -1.29 -9.17
N SER A 182 -7.52 -0.95 -7.89
CA SER A 182 -8.10 -1.79 -6.84
C SER A 182 -9.60 -1.57 -6.67
N GLU A 183 -10.04 -0.32 -6.68
CA GLU A 183 -11.42 0.06 -6.42
C GLU A 183 -11.78 1.35 -7.14
N ILE A 184 -13.02 1.43 -7.63
CA ILE A 184 -13.64 2.66 -8.11
C ILE A 184 -14.97 2.80 -7.36
N THR A 185 -15.14 3.92 -6.67
CA THR A 185 -16.36 4.22 -5.93
C THR A 185 -17.23 5.19 -6.72
N ILE A 186 -18.54 5.08 -6.53
CA ILE A 186 -19.51 6.00 -7.10
C ILE A 186 -20.34 6.62 -5.98
N ASN A 187 -20.64 7.91 -6.08
CA ASN A 187 -21.46 8.63 -5.12
C ASN A 187 -22.96 8.43 -5.38
N GLU A 188 -23.79 8.99 -4.50
CA GLU A 188 -25.25 8.93 -4.61
C GLU A 188 -25.79 9.62 -5.87
N ALA A 189 -25.07 10.63 -6.39
CA ALA A 189 -25.36 11.29 -7.65
C ALA A 189 -25.01 10.44 -8.89
N ARG A 190 -24.52 9.21 -8.70
CA ARG A 190 -24.10 8.26 -9.76
C ARG A 190 -22.94 8.80 -10.60
N GLU A 191 -22.06 9.54 -9.94
CA GLU A 191 -20.79 9.99 -10.48
C GLU A 191 -19.67 9.22 -9.80
N ILE A 192 -18.50 9.17 -10.44
CA ILE A 192 -17.32 8.59 -9.81
C ILE A 192 -16.95 9.49 -8.63
N ASP A 193 -16.46 8.92 -7.54
CA ASP A 193 -16.11 9.63 -6.30
C ASP A 193 -14.62 9.49 -5.95
N SER A 194 -14.09 8.27 -6.00
CA SER A 194 -12.66 8.01 -5.84
C SER A 194 -12.18 6.80 -6.64
N ILE A 195 -10.91 6.84 -7.01
CA ILE A 195 -10.20 5.75 -7.70
C ILE A 195 -9.02 5.36 -6.82
N LYS A 196 -9.02 4.12 -6.32
CA LYS A 196 -7.92 3.58 -5.53
C LYS A 196 -7.00 2.74 -6.41
N LEU A 197 -5.75 3.15 -6.53
CA LEU A 197 -4.72 2.39 -7.21
C LEU A 197 -3.91 1.56 -6.21
N LYS A 198 -3.46 0.40 -6.67
CA LYS A 198 -2.64 -0.56 -5.96
C LYS A 198 -1.50 -1.01 -6.87
N ILE A 199 -0.28 -0.61 -6.53
CA ILE A 199 0.92 -1.07 -7.23
C ILE A 199 1.50 -2.23 -6.41
N ASN A 200 1.68 -3.38 -7.03
CA ASN A 200 2.29 -4.57 -6.44
C ASN A 200 3.42 -5.10 -7.33
N ASP A 201 4.23 -6.02 -6.78
CA ASP A 201 5.32 -6.66 -7.54
C ASP A 201 4.83 -7.26 -8.86
N ASN A 202 3.64 -7.86 -8.87
CA ASN A 202 3.06 -8.45 -10.08
C ASN A 202 2.83 -7.43 -11.21
N LEU A 203 2.39 -6.21 -10.88
CA LEU A 203 2.21 -5.12 -11.84
C LEU A 203 3.56 -4.69 -12.41
N VAL A 204 4.55 -4.52 -11.54
CA VAL A 204 5.90 -4.14 -11.97
C VAL A 204 6.49 -5.22 -12.88
N ASP A 205 6.40 -6.48 -12.49
CA ASP A 205 6.84 -7.63 -13.30
C ASP A 205 6.16 -7.68 -14.68
N TYR A 206 4.88 -7.34 -14.75
CA TYR A 206 4.14 -7.33 -16.00
C TYR A 206 4.60 -6.21 -16.93
N ILE A 207 4.77 -4.99 -16.40
CA ILE A 207 5.27 -3.84 -17.15
C ILE A 207 6.69 -4.13 -17.68
N SER A 208 7.58 -4.66 -16.84
CA SER A 208 8.95 -4.99 -17.24
C SER A 208 9.05 -6.08 -18.32
N LYS A 209 8.07 -6.99 -18.39
CA LYS A 209 8.03 -8.05 -19.42
C LYS A 209 7.48 -7.56 -20.75
N GLU A 210 6.45 -6.69 -20.73
CA GLU A 210 5.79 -6.18 -21.95
C GLU A 210 6.64 -5.12 -22.68
N GLU A 211 7.45 -4.34 -21.97
CA GLU A 211 8.33 -3.34 -22.60
C GLU A 211 9.43 -3.95 -23.49
N GLY A 212 9.76 -5.25 -23.36
CA GLY A 212 10.79 -5.90 -24.17
C GLY A 212 12.19 -5.27 -24.06
N VAL A 213 12.43 -4.41 -23.06
CA VAL A 213 13.69 -3.70 -22.90
C VAL A 213 14.66 -4.59 -22.12
N SER A 214 15.66 -5.13 -22.82
CA SER A 214 16.98 -5.34 -22.19
C SER A 214 17.52 -3.95 -21.90
N ILE A 215 17.30 -3.47 -20.67
CA ILE A 215 17.76 -2.14 -20.28
C ILE A 215 19.26 -2.26 -20.06
N LYS A 216 20.05 -1.96 -21.09
CA LYS A 216 21.45 -1.57 -20.92
C LYS A 216 21.47 -0.33 -20.02
N GLY A 217 21.65 -0.55 -18.72
CA GLY A 217 22.01 0.50 -17.76
C GLY A 217 20.99 0.84 -16.67
N THR A 218 19.82 0.20 -16.60
CA THR A 218 18.92 0.33 -15.43
C THR A 218 18.77 -1.05 -14.80
N PRO A 219 19.16 -1.23 -13.52
CA PRO A 219 19.24 -2.57 -12.96
C PRO A 219 17.87 -3.24 -12.91
N SER A 220 17.89 -4.53 -12.60
CA SER A 220 16.79 -5.34 -12.06
C SER A 220 16.17 -4.77 -10.76
N SER A 221 16.20 -3.45 -10.56
CA SER A 221 15.96 -2.70 -9.34
C SER A 221 14.51 -2.24 -9.14
N PHE A 222 13.59 -2.53 -10.06
CA PHE A 222 12.20 -2.05 -10.00
C PHE A 222 11.27 -2.84 -9.06
N MET A 223 11.79 -3.74 -8.22
CA MET A 223 10.94 -4.49 -7.30
C MET A 223 10.57 -3.61 -6.10
N LEU A 224 9.30 -3.61 -5.69
CA LEU A 224 8.88 -2.93 -4.46
C LEU A 224 9.63 -3.49 -3.24
N ARG A 225 10.01 -4.77 -3.31
CA ARG A 225 10.85 -5.46 -2.32
C ARG A 225 12.18 -4.74 -2.05
N ASN A 226 12.76 -4.07 -3.04
CA ASN A 226 14.02 -3.34 -2.86
C ASN A 226 13.86 -2.12 -1.94
N ILE A 227 12.63 -1.64 -1.76
CA ILE A 227 12.27 -0.53 -0.86
C ILE A 227 11.49 -1.06 0.37
N GLY A 228 11.52 -2.39 0.60
CA GLY A 228 10.81 -3.01 1.73
C GLY A 228 9.29 -2.96 1.59
N MET A 229 8.76 -3.03 0.36
CA MET A 229 7.32 -2.95 0.14
C MET A 229 6.83 -4.13 -0.68
N SER A 230 5.65 -4.64 -0.34
CA SER A 230 4.93 -5.61 -1.18
C SER A 230 3.81 -4.96 -1.99
N VAL A 231 3.30 -3.82 -1.51
CA VAL A 231 2.14 -3.11 -2.06
C VAL A 231 2.22 -1.61 -1.75
N LEU A 232 1.96 -0.77 -2.75
CA LEU A 232 1.67 0.66 -2.59
C LEU A 232 0.19 0.92 -2.86
N ASN A 233 -0.49 1.65 -1.97
CA ASN A 233 -1.86 2.09 -2.18
C ASN A 233 -1.88 3.60 -2.41
N LEU A 234 -2.71 4.03 -3.35
CA LEU A 234 -2.79 5.38 -3.85
C LEU A 234 -4.27 5.74 -4.00
N ASP A 235 -4.68 6.86 -3.42
CA ASP A 235 -6.06 7.32 -3.54
C ASP A 235 -6.11 8.57 -4.41
N ILE A 236 -6.88 8.49 -5.50
CA ILE A 236 -7.23 9.63 -6.33
C ILE A 236 -8.66 10.01 -5.96
N ALA A 237 -8.78 11.02 -5.11
CA ALA A 237 -10.06 11.63 -4.79
C ALA A 237 -10.38 12.78 -5.78
N ILE A 238 -11.66 13.11 -5.83
CA ILE A 238 -12.22 14.22 -6.62
C ILE A 238 -12.08 15.53 -5.87
#